data_AF-A0ABD2MI34-F1
#
_entry.id   AF-A0ABD2MI34-F1
#
_cell.length_a   1.000
_cell.length_b   1.000
_cell.length_c   1.000
_cell.angle_alpha   90.00
_cell.angle_beta   90.00
_cell.angle_gamma   90.00
#
_symmetry.space_group_name_H-M   'P 1'
#
loop_
_entity.id
_entity.type
_entity.pdbx_description
1 polymer ?
#
loop_
_entity_poly.entity_id
_entity_poly.type
_entity_poly.pdbx_seq_one_letter_code
_entity_poly.pdbx_strand_id
1 'polypeptide(L)'
;MNTTKWRTLLFFREFKSKVIDNDVTFAAQLSFDRIQMIETLAKYWDGPISLTLYLTDPELEQAIEFVDSSEMLQDRTNIAYHAVFKDGEYYPINLLRNIGLQNIETPYVFLADIDFIPMKDLYNVLRKHIKSMKNMDKKALVIPAFETQRYRSRIPKNKKQLLSMLATKALMPFRQDVWAVGHSPTNYTKWKTATSAYNVEWKPDFEPYVVVKNTVVEYDPTFMGFGWNKVSHIMELNAQGYEFIVLPDAFIIHKAHAPSFDIAKFRTSPIYRMCLQNLKDNFITKLNKKYEKSFSDKNNDGDSVTNFLAKAN
;
A
#
# COMPACT_ATOMS: atom_id res chain seq x y z
N MET A 1 -27.83 5.69 12.09
CA MET A 1 -27.52 5.05 10.80
C MET A 1 -26.90 3.71 11.13
N ASN A 2 -27.55 2.60 10.77
CA ASN A 2 -26.95 1.26 10.89
C ASN A 2 -25.68 1.27 10.03
N THR A 3 -24.52 1.23 10.66
CA THR A 3 -23.28 0.91 9.96
C THR A 3 -23.45 -0.51 9.44
N THR A 4 -23.54 -0.69 8.13
CA THR A 4 -23.55 -2.03 7.53
C THR A 4 -22.29 -2.74 8.00
N LYS A 5 -22.44 -3.65 8.96
CA LYS A 5 -21.34 -4.45 9.46
C LYS A 5 -21.08 -5.49 8.38
N TRP A 6 -20.06 -5.25 7.56
CA TRP A 6 -19.62 -6.20 6.55
C TRP A 6 -19.42 -7.56 7.20
N ARG A 7 -19.93 -8.61 6.57
CA ARG A 7 -19.70 -9.96 7.06
C ARG A 7 -18.21 -10.23 6.93
N THR A 8 -17.59 -10.64 8.03
CA THR A 8 -16.14 -10.86 8.11
C THR A 8 -15.87 -12.15 8.83
N LEU A 9 -15.04 -13.00 8.24
CA LEU A 9 -14.46 -14.19 8.85
C LEU A 9 -12.98 -13.92 9.07
N LEU A 10 -12.60 -13.68 10.32
CA LEU A 10 -11.21 -13.45 10.69
C LEU A 10 -10.48 -14.79 10.84
N PHE A 11 -9.23 -14.85 10.40
CA PHE A 11 -8.36 -16.01 10.58
C PHE A 11 -9.04 -17.31 10.11
N PHE A 12 -9.46 -17.37 8.84
CA PHE A 12 -10.05 -18.59 8.27
C PHE A 12 -9.04 -19.74 8.10
N ARG A 13 -7.82 -19.55 8.60
CA ARG A 13 -6.67 -20.45 8.67
C ARG A 13 -5.98 -20.26 10.01
N GLU A 14 -5.24 -21.27 10.44
CA GLU A 14 -4.39 -21.14 11.62
C GLU A 14 -3.35 -20.03 11.42
N PHE A 15 -3.27 -19.11 12.39
CA PHE A 15 -2.25 -18.07 12.45
C PHE A 15 -1.42 -18.25 13.72
N LYS A 16 -0.11 -18.46 13.53
CA LYS A 16 0.89 -18.56 14.59
C LYS A 16 2.13 -17.79 14.14
N SER A 17 2.44 -16.72 14.85
CA SER A 17 3.65 -15.91 14.63
C SER A 17 4.37 -15.66 15.95
N LYS A 18 5.71 -15.72 15.94
CA LYS A 18 6.53 -15.33 17.09
C LYS A 18 6.89 -13.85 16.96
N VAL A 19 6.12 -12.99 17.63
CA VAL A 19 6.38 -11.55 17.64
C VAL A 19 7.68 -11.24 18.38
N ILE A 20 8.46 -10.32 17.79
CA ILE A 20 9.71 -9.80 18.35
C ILE A 20 9.71 -8.25 18.28
N ASP A 21 10.55 -7.60 19.08
CA ASP A 21 10.47 -6.13 19.30
C ASP A 21 10.55 -5.26 18.03
N ASN A 22 11.24 -5.72 16.99
CA ASN A 22 11.40 -4.97 15.73
C ASN A 22 10.60 -5.60 14.59
N ASP A 23 9.66 -6.50 14.88
CA ASP A 23 8.96 -7.27 13.86
C ASP A 23 8.06 -6.39 12.98
N VAL A 24 7.92 -6.78 11.72
CA VAL A 24 7.19 -6.03 10.70
C VAL A 24 6.22 -6.98 10.01
N THR A 25 4.93 -6.70 10.09
CA THR A 25 3.92 -7.40 9.28
C THR A 25 3.76 -6.72 7.93
N PHE A 26 3.78 -7.46 6.83
CA PHE A 26 3.31 -6.96 5.53
C PHE A 26 1.79 -6.98 5.53
N ALA A 27 1.14 -5.81 5.45
CA ALA A 27 -0.31 -5.70 5.42
C ALA A 27 -0.79 -5.39 4.01
N ALA A 28 -1.66 -6.24 3.47
CA ALA A 28 -2.25 -6.07 2.16
C ALA A 28 -3.72 -6.50 2.15
N GLN A 29 -4.46 -5.93 1.22
CA GLN A 29 -5.80 -6.37 0.85
C GLN A 29 -5.80 -6.84 -0.60
N LEU A 30 -6.72 -7.72 -0.97
CA LEU A 30 -6.83 -8.22 -2.33
C LEU A 30 -8.23 -8.74 -2.68
N SER A 31 -8.58 -8.64 -3.96
CA SER A 31 -9.68 -9.37 -4.57
C SER A 31 -9.25 -10.77 -5.00
N PHE A 32 -10.22 -11.65 -5.24
CA PHE A 32 -9.96 -13.03 -5.65
C PHE A 32 -9.11 -13.16 -6.93
N ASP A 33 -9.26 -12.25 -7.90
CA ASP A 33 -8.47 -12.26 -9.15
C ASP A 33 -6.97 -12.01 -8.95
N ARG A 34 -6.56 -11.61 -7.74
CA ARG A 34 -5.15 -11.42 -7.34
C ARG A 34 -4.62 -12.53 -6.43
N ILE A 35 -5.36 -13.61 -6.20
CA ILE A 35 -4.97 -14.66 -5.24
C ILE A 35 -3.58 -15.28 -5.51
N GLN A 36 -3.20 -15.39 -6.79
CA GLN A 36 -1.88 -15.89 -7.21
C GLN A 36 -0.70 -15.03 -6.71
N MET A 37 -0.96 -13.77 -6.34
CA MET A 37 0.07 -12.89 -5.80
C MET A 37 0.46 -13.25 -4.36
N ILE A 38 -0.35 -14.04 -3.64
CA ILE A 38 -0.03 -14.49 -2.28
C ILE A 38 1.24 -15.33 -2.28
N GLU A 39 1.35 -16.33 -3.16
CA GLU A 39 2.58 -17.15 -3.30
C GLU A 39 3.77 -16.28 -3.71
N THR A 40 3.54 -15.33 -4.62
CA THR A 40 4.61 -14.43 -5.07
C THR A 40 5.13 -13.56 -3.93
N LEU A 41 4.24 -13.00 -3.10
CA LEU A 41 4.61 -12.24 -1.92
C LEU A 41 5.32 -13.12 -0.89
N ALA A 42 4.76 -14.29 -0.58
CA ALA A 42 5.30 -15.24 0.38
C ALA A 42 6.73 -15.65 0.03
N LYS A 43 7.06 -15.76 -1.25
CA LYS A 43 8.42 -16.07 -1.73
C LYS A 43 9.47 -14.98 -1.44
N TYR A 44 9.07 -13.72 -1.30
CA TYR A 44 9.98 -12.58 -1.12
C TYR A 44 9.89 -11.94 0.26
N TRP A 45 8.92 -12.35 1.07
CA TRP A 45 8.71 -11.86 2.42
C TRP A 45 8.64 -13.03 3.40
N ASP A 46 9.68 -13.20 4.21
CA ASP A 46 9.74 -14.29 5.22
C ASP A 46 8.98 -13.92 6.51
N GLY A 47 8.75 -12.63 6.74
CA GLY A 47 8.07 -12.12 7.94
C GLY A 47 6.56 -12.40 7.97
N PRO A 48 5.88 -11.95 9.03
CA PRO A 48 4.43 -12.08 9.14
C PRO A 48 3.70 -11.31 8.03
N ILE A 49 2.55 -11.81 7.60
CA ILE A 49 1.70 -11.17 6.58
C ILE A 49 0.26 -11.11 7.14
N SER A 50 -0.42 -9.97 6.96
CA SER A 50 -1.86 -9.83 7.18
C SER A 50 -2.55 -9.59 5.84
N LEU A 51 -3.41 -10.52 5.43
CA LEU A 51 -4.14 -10.49 4.17
C LEU A 51 -5.63 -10.39 4.42
N THR A 52 -6.26 -9.35 3.85
CA THR A 52 -7.72 -9.21 3.85
C THR A 52 -8.28 -9.42 2.45
N LEU A 53 -8.96 -10.54 2.24
CA LEU A 53 -9.51 -10.97 0.97
C LEU A 53 -10.97 -10.52 0.83
N TYR A 54 -11.30 -9.88 -0.28
CA TYR A 54 -12.68 -9.47 -0.62
C TYR A 54 -13.35 -10.49 -1.54
N LEU A 55 -14.20 -11.36 -0.97
CA LEU A 55 -14.62 -12.62 -1.58
C LEU A 55 -16.15 -12.82 -1.58
N THR A 56 -16.69 -13.53 -2.57
CA THR A 56 -18.01 -14.18 -2.44
C THR A 56 -17.89 -15.47 -1.63
N ASP A 57 -19.01 -16.08 -1.22
CA ASP A 57 -18.98 -17.38 -0.54
C ASP A 57 -18.26 -18.47 -1.37
N PRO A 58 -18.54 -18.66 -2.67
CA PRO A 58 -17.79 -19.64 -3.49
C PRO A 58 -16.31 -19.29 -3.69
N GLU A 59 -15.94 -18.00 -3.67
CA GLU A 59 -14.53 -17.60 -3.77
C GLU A 59 -13.75 -17.88 -2.48
N LEU A 60 -14.42 -17.93 -1.32
CA LEU A 60 -13.79 -18.35 -0.06
C LEU A 60 -13.37 -19.81 -0.10
N GLU A 61 -14.24 -20.70 -0.58
CA GLU A 61 -13.92 -22.12 -0.73
C GLU A 61 -12.71 -22.32 -1.65
N GLN A 62 -12.72 -21.66 -2.81
CA GLN A 62 -11.58 -21.70 -3.74
C GLN A 62 -10.30 -21.08 -3.14
N ALA A 63 -10.42 -20.04 -2.31
CA ALA A 63 -9.26 -19.44 -1.65
C ALA A 63 -8.65 -20.39 -0.60
N ILE A 64 -9.48 -21.14 0.13
CA ILE A 64 -9.02 -22.19 1.05
C ILE A 64 -8.28 -23.27 0.26
N GLU A 65 -8.89 -23.81 -0.80
CA GLU A 65 -8.27 -24.84 -1.66
C GLU A 65 -6.95 -24.37 -2.29
N PHE A 66 -6.87 -23.12 -2.72
CA PHE A 66 -5.64 -22.52 -3.26
C PHE A 66 -4.51 -22.53 -2.22
N VAL A 67 -4.81 -22.18 -0.96
CA VAL A 67 -3.82 -22.20 0.12
C VAL A 67 -3.42 -23.65 0.48
N ASP A 68 -4.36 -24.59 0.52
CA ASP A 68 -4.10 -26.02 0.82
C ASP A 68 -3.24 -26.70 -0.24
N SER A 69 -3.43 -26.34 -1.51
CA SER A 69 -2.72 -26.97 -2.63
C SER A 69 -1.34 -26.37 -2.89
N SER A 70 -1.00 -25.26 -2.22
CA SER A 70 0.27 -24.58 -2.40
C SER A 70 1.34 -25.14 -1.45
N GLU A 71 2.38 -25.76 -2.01
CA GLU A 71 3.56 -26.22 -1.23
C GLU A 71 4.22 -25.10 -0.40
N MET A 72 4.04 -23.84 -0.80
CA MET A 72 4.60 -22.69 -0.09
C MET A 72 3.70 -22.17 1.04
N LEU A 73 2.38 -22.30 0.89
CA LEU A 73 1.41 -21.67 1.79
C LEU A 73 0.79 -22.64 2.79
N GLN A 74 0.60 -23.92 2.42
CA GLN A 74 -0.13 -24.90 3.21
C GLN A 74 0.40 -25.02 4.66
N ASP A 75 1.72 -25.00 4.83
CA ASP A 75 2.40 -25.18 6.11
C ASP A 75 2.83 -23.84 6.76
N ARG A 76 2.51 -22.70 6.11
CA ARG A 76 2.99 -21.39 6.52
C ARG A 76 2.00 -20.70 7.45
N THR A 77 2.24 -20.80 8.76
CA THR A 77 1.34 -20.28 9.78
C THR A 77 1.49 -18.79 10.10
N ASN A 78 2.52 -18.10 9.59
CA ASN A 78 2.72 -16.67 9.86
C ASN A 78 2.00 -15.75 8.84
N ILE A 79 0.94 -16.25 8.19
CA ILE A 79 0.05 -15.47 7.33
C ILE A 79 -1.34 -15.46 7.95
N ALA A 80 -1.82 -14.29 8.35
CA ALA A 80 -3.19 -14.10 8.80
C ALA A 80 -4.09 -13.90 7.58
N TYR A 81 -5.06 -14.78 7.42
CA TYR A 81 -6.04 -14.73 6.33
C TYR A 81 -7.40 -14.30 6.85
N HIS A 82 -7.89 -13.15 6.41
CA HIS A 82 -9.21 -12.62 6.72
C HIS A 82 -10.07 -12.59 5.46
N ALA A 83 -11.33 -12.98 5.57
CA ALA A 83 -12.29 -12.88 4.48
C ALA A 83 -13.35 -11.83 4.81
N VAL A 84 -13.55 -10.89 3.91
CA VAL A 84 -14.63 -9.90 3.94
C VAL A 84 -15.53 -10.20 2.77
N PHE A 85 -16.80 -10.47 3.06
CA PHE A 85 -17.71 -10.94 2.02
C PHE A 85 -18.22 -9.77 1.17
N LYS A 86 -18.30 -9.98 -0.14
CA LYS A 86 -18.74 -8.95 -1.09
C LYS A 86 -20.15 -8.47 -0.77
N ASP A 87 -20.30 -7.15 -0.74
CA ASP A 87 -21.55 -6.42 -0.52
C ASP A 87 -21.46 -5.09 -1.30
N GLY A 88 -22.45 -4.80 -2.14
CA GLY A 88 -22.42 -3.62 -3.01
C GLY A 88 -21.39 -3.65 -4.16
N GLU A 89 -21.34 -2.55 -4.93
CA GLU A 89 -20.63 -2.48 -6.22
C GLU A 89 -19.22 -1.89 -6.18
N TYR A 90 -18.85 -1.22 -5.08
CA TYR A 90 -17.58 -0.53 -4.95
C TYR A 90 -16.64 -1.32 -4.05
N TYR A 91 -15.38 -1.39 -4.45
CA TYR A 91 -14.37 -2.09 -3.68
C TYR A 91 -14.04 -1.33 -2.39
N PRO A 92 -14.30 -1.87 -1.19
CA PRO A 92 -14.20 -1.13 0.07
C PRO A 92 -12.76 -1.06 0.60
N ILE A 93 -11.82 -0.60 -0.23
CA ILE A 93 -10.36 -0.74 -0.04
C ILE A 93 -9.85 -0.35 1.35
N ASN A 94 -10.29 0.79 1.89
CA ASN A 94 -9.81 1.29 3.17
C ASN A 94 -10.40 0.50 4.35
N LEU A 95 -11.63 0.01 4.24
CA LEU A 95 -12.20 -0.90 5.22
C LEU A 95 -11.42 -2.23 5.25
N LEU A 96 -11.06 -2.77 4.08
CA LEU A 96 -10.25 -3.99 4.02
C LEU A 96 -8.86 -3.79 4.64
N ARG A 97 -8.21 -2.64 4.37
CA ARG A 97 -6.95 -2.26 5.02
C ARG A 97 -7.09 -2.20 6.55
N ASN A 98 -8.17 -1.60 7.05
CA ASN A 98 -8.41 -1.49 8.48
C ASN A 98 -8.63 -2.86 9.15
N ILE A 99 -9.39 -3.76 8.52
CA ILE A 99 -9.57 -5.12 9.04
C ILE A 99 -8.22 -5.84 9.15
N GLY A 100 -7.38 -5.75 8.12
CA GLY A 100 -6.03 -6.31 8.17
C GLY A 100 -5.18 -5.68 9.29
N LEU A 101 -5.21 -4.34 9.39
CA LEU A 101 -4.43 -3.56 10.37
C LEU A 101 -4.84 -3.85 11.83
N GLN A 102 -6.14 -3.94 12.10
CA GLN A 102 -6.70 -4.19 13.44
C GLN A 102 -6.29 -5.55 14.02
N ASN A 103 -5.88 -6.50 13.17
CA ASN A 103 -5.52 -7.86 13.55
C ASN A 103 -3.99 -8.10 13.53
N ILE A 104 -3.17 -7.03 13.53
CA ILE A 104 -1.70 -7.12 13.56
C ILE A 104 -1.17 -7.10 14.98
N GLU A 105 -0.38 -8.12 15.31
CA GLU A 105 0.29 -8.26 16.62
C GLU A 105 1.71 -7.66 16.64
N THR A 106 2.34 -7.50 15.48
CA THR A 106 3.71 -6.97 15.39
C THR A 106 3.77 -5.47 15.67
N PRO A 107 4.83 -4.95 16.31
CA PRO A 107 4.94 -3.53 16.66
C PRO A 107 5.00 -2.60 15.44
N TYR A 108 5.40 -3.12 14.27
CA TYR A 108 5.47 -2.37 13.03
C TYR A 108 4.67 -3.04 11.92
N VAL A 109 4.22 -2.24 10.97
CA VAL A 109 3.48 -2.68 9.80
C VAL A 109 4.06 -2.02 8.55
N PHE A 110 4.24 -2.82 7.50
CA PHE A 110 4.50 -2.33 6.15
C PHE A 110 3.18 -2.25 5.38
N LEU A 111 2.73 -1.02 5.13
CA LEU A 111 1.48 -0.72 4.43
C LEU A 111 1.72 -0.76 2.92
N ALA A 112 1.32 -1.86 2.27
CA ALA A 112 1.57 -2.10 0.86
C ALA A 112 0.35 -2.71 0.14
N ASP A 113 0.38 -2.68 -1.19
CA ASP A 113 -0.63 -3.36 -2.01
C ASP A 113 -0.07 -4.73 -2.46
N ILE A 114 -0.97 -5.70 -2.68
CA ILE A 114 -0.61 -7.08 -3.01
C ILE A 114 0.20 -7.22 -4.32
N ASP A 115 0.07 -6.24 -5.22
CA ASP A 115 0.74 -6.22 -6.52
C ASP A 115 2.22 -5.76 -6.45
N PHE A 116 2.70 -5.44 -5.24
CA PHE A 116 4.10 -5.08 -4.99
C PHE A 116 4.92 -6.22 -4.44
N ILE A 117 6.00 -6.55 -5.17
CA ILE A 117 6.97 -7.55 -4.76
C ILE A 117 8.11 -6.85 -4.03
N PRO A 118 8.39 -7.20 -2.77
CA PRO A 118 9.51 -6.63 -2.06
C PRO A 118 10.85 -7.11 -2.66
N MET A 119 11.88 -6.27 -2.57
CA MET A 119 13.22 -6.73 -2.88
C MET A 119 13.62 -7.92 -2.01
N LYS A 120 14.58 -8.73 -2.48
CA LYS A 120 15.10 -9.83 -1.67
C LYS A 120 15.59 -9.32 -0.31
N ASP A 121 15.24 -10.03 0.76
CA ASP A 121 15.65 -9.74 2.14
C ASP A 121 15.11 -8.42 2.72
N LEU A 122 14.08 -7.81 2.10
CA LEU A 122 13.52 -6.54 2.58
C LEU A 122 13.07 -6.62 4.05
N TYR A 123 12.44 -7.72 4.46
CA TYR A 123 12.01 -7.92 5.85
C TYR A 123 13.16 -7.69 6.86
N ASN A 124 14.33 -8.30 6.63
CA ASN A 124 15.48 -8.14 7.52
C ASN A 124 16.12 -6.76 7.40
N VAL A 125 16.11 -6.14 6.22
CA VAL A 125 16.57 -4.75 6.03
C VAL A 125 15.72 -3.78 6.87
N LEU A 126 14.40 -3.91 6.82
CA LEU A 126 13.49 -3.08 7.61
C LEU A 126 13.72 -3.23 9.11
N ARG A 127 13.85 -4.47 9.59
CA ARG A 127 14.15 -4.76 11.00
C ARG A 127 15.45 -4.12 11.47
N LYS A 128 16.49 -4.09 10.62
CA LYS A 128 17.78 -3.43 10.92
C LYS A 128 17.62 -1.91 11.04
N HIS A 129 16.87 -1.28 10.13
CA HIS A 129 16.57 0.16 10.19
C HIS A 129 15.74 0.53 11.42
N ILE A 130 14.70 -0.23 11.73
CA ILE A 130 13.88 -0.02 12.93
C ILE A 130 14.74 -0.09 14.19
N LYS A 131 15.58 -1.13 14.30
CA LYS A 131 16.50 -1.30 15.43
C LYS A 131 17.49 -0.14 15.56
N SER A 132 18.00 0.38 14.43
CA SER A 132 19.00 1.45 14.44
C SER A 132 18.41 2.83 14.78
N MET A 133 17.15 3.09 14.42
CA MET A 133 16.49 4.38 14.64
C MET A 133 16.12 4.68 16.09
N LYS A 134 16.15 3.67 16.99
CA LYS A 134 15.83 3.70 18.44
C LYS A 134 14.41 4.14 18.80
N ASN A 135 13.89 5.21 18.18
CA ASN A 135 12.52 5.68 18.29
C ASN A 135 11.87 5.79 16.90
N MET A 136 10.70 5.17 16.78
CA MET A 136 9.85 5.13 15.60
C MET A 136 8.53 5.91 15.78
N ASP A 137 8.36 6.63 16.89
CA ASP A 137 7.21 7.52 17.09
C ASP A 137 7.14 8.57 15.99
N LYS A 138 5.95 8.69 15.38
CA LYS A 138 5.67 9.64 14.29
C LYS A 138 6.73 9.57 13.17
N LYS A 139 7.22 8.37 12.84
CA LYS A 139 8.09 8.14 11.68
C LYS A 139 7.43 7.19 10.69
N ALA A 140 7.47 7.57 9.43
CA ALA A 140 7.06 6.75 8.30
C ALA A 140 8.27 6.46 7.42
N LEU A 141 8.74 5.21 7.44
CA LEU A 141 9.87 4.80 6.60
C LEU A 141 9.36 4.55 5.19
N VAL A 142 9.68 5.47 4.28
CA VAL A 142 9.27 5.42 2.88
C VAL A 142 10.12 4.38 2.14
N ILE A 143 9.44 3.45 1.48
CA ILE A 143 10.02 2.41 0.63
C ILE A 143 9.76 2.80 -0.83
N PRO A 144 10.80 3.18 -1.60
CA PRO A 144 10.64 3.58 -2.99
C PRO A 144 10.06 2.47 -3.85
N ALA A 145 9.10 2.85 -4.70
CA ALA A 145 8.40 1.95 -5.59
C ALA A 145 8.87 2.15 -7.03
N PHE A 146 9.08 1.04 -7.73
CA PHE A 146 9.41 1.01 -9.14
C PHE A 146 8.47 0.07 -9.88
N GLU A 147 8.36 0.21 -11.19
CA GLU A 147 7.52 -0.63 -12.02
C GLU A 147 8.27 -1.23 -13.20
N THR A 148 7.88 -2.46 -13.53
CA THR A 148 8.33 -3.14 -14.74
C THR A 148 7.52 -2.67 -15.95
N GLN A 149 8.18 -2.41 -17.07
CA GLN A 149 7.47 -2.12 -18.33
C GLN A 149 6.84 -3.36 -18.98
N ARG A 150 7.21 -4.57 -18.56
CA ARG A 150 6.77 -5.84 -19.15
C ARG A 150 6.40 -6.85 -18.07
N TYR A 151 5.35 -7.63 -18.30
CA TYR A 151 4.82 -8.63 -17.36
C TYR A 151 5.86 -9.68 -16.90
N ARG A 152 6.73 -10.12 -17.82
CA ARG A 152 7.74 -11.18 -17.58
C ARG A 152 9.11 -10.64 -17.16
N SER A 153 9.20 -9.37 -16.76
CA SER A 153 10.46 -8.80 -16.29
C SER A 153 10.92 -9.48 -14.99
N ARG A 154 12.23 -9.71 -14.89
CA ARG A 154 12.85 -10.22 -13.67
C ARG A 154 12.83 -9.16 -12.58
N ILE A 155 12.66 -9.58 -11.33
CA ILE A 155 12.73 -8.70 -10.17
C ILE A 155 14.21 -8.50 -9.80
N PRO A 156 14.72 -7.25 -9.71
CA PRO A 156 16.08 -7.00 -9.26
C PRO A 156 16.24 -7.47 -7.80
N LYS A 157 17.34 -8.17 -7.51
CA LYS A 157 17.61 -8.71 -6.18
C LYS A 157 18.13 -7.66 -5.19
N ASN A 158 18.71 -6.57 -5.70
CA ASN A 158 19.34 -5.52 -4.90
C ASN A 158 19.43 -4.20 -5.68
N LYS A 159 19.81 -3.13 -4.99
CA LYS A 159 19.91 -1.78 -5.56
C LYS A 159 20.83 -1.71 -6.78
N LYS A 160 21.97 -2.42 -6.77
CA LYS A 160 22.90 -2.44 -7.92
C LYS A 160 22.23 -2.96 -9.19
N GLN A 161 21.50 -4.08 -9.09
CA GLN A 161 20.73 -4.62 -10.23
C GLN A 161 19.61 -3.68 -10.66
N LEU A 162 18.90 -3.09 -9.69
CA LEU A 162 17.84 -2.13 -9.98
C LEU A 162 18.37 -0.91 -10.73
N LEU A 163 19.52 -0.34 -10.33
CA LEU A 163 20.15 0.78 -11.02
C LEU A 163 20.56 0.43 -12.45
N SER A 164 21.07 -0.79 -12.68
CA SER A 164 21.35 -1.28 -14.03
C SER A 164 20.08 -1.34 -14.89
N MET A 165 18.97 -1.82 -14.33
CA MET A 165 17.68 -1.90 -15.03
C MET A 165 17.05 -0.52 -15.28
N LEU A 166 17.26 0.45 -14.38
CA LEU A 166 16.87 1.85 -14.62
C LEU A 166 17.68 2.46 -15.77
N ALA A 167 18.98 2.17 -15.86
CA ALA A 167 19.84 2.69 -16.93
C ALA A 167 19.41 2.18 -18.31
N THR A 168 18.91 0.94 -18.40
CA THR A 168 18.38 0.36 -19.64
C THR A 168 16.89 0.64 -19.85
N LYS A 169 16.25 1.46 -19.01
CA LYS A 169 14.80 1.72 -19.00
C LYS A 169 13.91 0.45 -18.88
N ALA A 170 14.45 -0.64 -18.35
CA ALA A 170 13.68 -1.85 -18.08
C ALA A 170 12.78 -1.70 -16.84
N LEU A 171 13.14 -0.76 -15.96
CA LEU A 171 12.34 -0.29 -14.83
C LEU A 171 12.22 1.24 -14.90
N MET A 172 11.21 1.76 -14.23
CA MET A 172 11.08 3.18 -13.92
C MET A 172 10.46 3.38 -12.54
N PRO A 173 10.64 4.54 -11.90
CA PRO A 173 9.83 4.95 -10.75
C PRO A 173 8.35 4.67 -11.00
N PHE A 174 7.66 4.13 -9.99
CA PHE A 174 6.28 3.70 -10.11
C PHE A 174 5.37 4.85 -10.53
N ARG A 175 4.55 4.62 -11.56
CA ARG A 175 3.60 5.56 -12.14
C ARG A 175 4.24 6.89 -12.57
N GLN A 176 5.53 6.91 -12.93
CA GLN A 176 6.21 8.15 -13.30
C GLN A 176 5.48 8.90 -14.43
N ASP A 177 4.94 8.19 -15.42
CA ASP A 177 4.35 8.81 -16.61
C ASP A 177 2.88 9.22 -16.43
N VAL A 178 2.22 8.74 -15.37
CA VAL A 178 0.76 8.91 -15.16
C VAL A 178 0.40 9.55 -13.82
N TRP A 179 1.27 9.45 -12.82
CA TRP A 179 1.06 9.90 -11.44
C TRP A 179 2.38 10.34 -10.77
N ALA A 180 3.18 11.13 -11.48
CA ALA A 180 4.47 11.59 -10.96
C ALA A 180 4.35 12.28 -9.60
N VAL A 181 3.33 13.13 -9.41
CA VAL A 181 3.12 13.91 -8.19
C VAL A 181 2.94 13.03 -6.94
N GLY A 182 2.34 11.84 -7.09
CA GLY A 182 2.13 10.94 -5.97
C GLY A 182 3.40 10.28 -5.45
N HIS A 183 4.48 10.27 -6.22
CA HIS A 183 5.71 9.58 -5.82
C HIS A 183 6.97 10.44 -5.90
N SER A 184 6.95 11.57 -6.62
CA SER A 184 8.11 12.45 -6.80
C SER A 184 8.69 13.01 -5.49
N PRO A 185 7.93 13.25 -4.39
CA PRO A 185 8.52 13.70 -3.12
C PRO A 185 9.54 12.71 -2.54
N THR A 186 9.48 11.43 -2.91
CA THR A 186 10.50 10.41 -2.57
C THR A 186 11.92 10.80 -3.03
N ASN A 187 12.04 11.68 -4.03
CA ASN A 187 13.30 12.13 -4.63
C ASN A 187 14.14 10.95 -5.15
N TYR A 188 13.65 10.28 -6.20
CA TYR A 188 14.32 9.14 -6.82
C TYR A 188 15.73 9.47 -7.33
N THR A 189 16.00 10.71 -7.73
CA THR A 189 17.35 11.15 -8.14
C THR A 189 18.33 11.06 -6.98
N LYS A 190 17.96 11.57 -5.80
CA LYS A 190 18.75 11.42 -4.57
C LYS A 190 18.83 9.96 -4.14
N TRP A 191 17.73 9.21 -4.23
CA TRP A 191 17.71 7.80 -3.83
C TRP A 191 18.77 6.97 -4.55
N LYS A 192 18.99 7.20 -5.86
CA LYS A 192 19.95 6.43 -6.68
C LYS A 192 21.37 6.42 -6.08
N THR A 193 21.81 7.52 -5.49
CA THR A 193 23.16 7.70 -4.94
C THR A 193 23.23 7.68 -3.42
N ALA A 194 22.08 7.79 -2.73
CA ALA A 194 22.03 7.79 -1.27
C ALA A 194 22.59 6.49 -0.66
N THR A 195 23.41 6.66 0.38
CA THR A 195 23.96 5.58 1.23
C THR A 195 23.38 5.59 2.64
N SER A 196 22.73 6.69 3.03
CA SER A 196 22.04 6.86 4.32
C SER A 196 20.57 7.21 4.10
N ALA A 197 19.73 6.88 5.08
CA ALA A 197 18.33 7.32 5.09
C ALA A 197 18.25 8.85 5.09
N TYR A 198 17.20 9.39 4.49
CA TYR A 198 17.02 10.84 4.38
C TYR A 198 15.57 11.26 4.48
N ASN A 199 15.35 12.42 5.09
CA ASN A 199 14.02 13.02 5.19
C ASN A 199 13.58 13.60 3.84
N VAL A 200 12.28 13.52 3.60
CA VAL A 200 11.59 14.21 2.51
C VAL A 200 10.42 15.00 3.07
N GLU A 201 10.14 16.14 2.45
CA GLU A 201 8.96 16.91 2.78
C GLU A 201 7.72 16.27 2.17
N TRP A 202 6.65 16.19 2.96
CA TRP A 202 5.34 15.87 2.42
C TRP A 202 4.90 16.96 1.43
N LYS A 203 4.22 16.54 0.36
CA LYS A 203 3.58 17.41 -0.64
C LYS A 203 2.15 16.92 -0.89
N PRO A 204 1.23 17.77 -1.36
CA PRO A 204 -0.10 17.32 -1.77
C PRO A 204 -0.02 16.15 -2.74
N ASP A 205 -0.99 15.24 -2.64
CA ASP A 205 -1.07 13.98 -3.38
C ASP A 205 0.02 12.94 -3.09
N PHE A 206 0.97 13.20 -2.18
CA PHE A 206 2.04 12.24 -1.87
C PHE A 206 1.48 10.91 -1.36
N GLU A 207 1.86 9.81 -2.04
CA GLU A 207 1.27 8.49 -1.91
C GLU A 207 2.32 7.35 -1.73
N PRO A 208 3.31 7.51 -0.82
CA PRO A 208 4.37 6.53 -0.61
C PRO A 208 3.85 5.19 -0.07
N TYR A 209 4.72 4.18 -0.13
CA TYR A 209 4.58 2.94 0.64
C TYR A 209 5.44 3.06 1.87
N VAL A 210 4.89 2.81 3.05
CA VAL A 210 5.53 3.16 4.32
C VAL A 210 5.52 2.05 5.34
N VAL A 211 6.60 1.97 6.12
CA VAL A 211 6.65 1.21 7.37
C VAL A 211 6.44 2.16 8.54
N VAL A 212 5.49 1.84 9.41
CA VAL A 212 5.07 2.66 10.56
C VAL A 212 4.83 1.75 11.77
N LYS A 213 4.65 2.35 12.96
CA LYS A 213 4.12 1.60 14.13
C LYS A 213 2.71 1.08 13.81
N ASN A 214 2.34 -0.08 14.34
CA ASN A 214 0.99 -0.65 14.15
C ASN A 214 -0.13 0.18 14.80
N THR A 215 0.21 1.07 15.74
CA THR A 215 -0.69 2.08 16.33
C THR A 215 -0.98 3.28 15.39
N VAL A 216 -0.68 3.13 14.09
CA VAL A 216 -0.98 4.14 13.08
C VAL A 216 -2.50 4.37 13.00
N VAL A 217 -2.91 5.57 12.62
CA VAL A 217 -4.34 5.85 12.38
C VAL A 217 -4.89 4.92 11.31
N GLU A 218 -6.14 4.51 11.48
CA GLU A 218 -6.87 3.76 10.45
C GLU A 218 -7.12 4.61 9.21
N TYR A 219 -7.34 3.96 8.08
CA TYR A 219 -7.75 4.60 6.84
C TYR A 219 -9.20 5.09 6.95
N ASP A 220 -9.53 6.22 6.33
CA ASP A 220 -10.93 6.68 6.26
C ASP A 220 -11.73 5.74 5.35
N PRO A 221 -12.71 4.98 5.88
CA PRO A 221 -13.45 3.96 5.13
C PRO A 221 -14.43 4.55 4.11
N THR A 222 -14.67 5.87 4.12
CA THR A 222 -15.54 6.52 3.13
C THR A 222 -14.91 6.58 1.74
N PHE A 223 -13.58 6.49 1.64
CA PHE A 223 -12.89 6.36 0.36
C PHE A 223 -12.94 4.91 -0.13
N MET A 224 -13.80 4.68 -1.12
CA MET A 224 -13.99 3.38 -1.79
C MET A 224 -13.38 3.41 -3.20
N GLY A 225 -13.10 2.24 -3.76
CA GLY A 225 -12.60 2.07 -5.12
C GLY A 225 -11.27 2.78 -5.36
N PHE A 226 -11.14 3.36 -6.55
CA PHE A 226 -9.93 4.04 -7.01
C PHE A 226 -9.93 5.52 -6.66
N GLY A 227 -8.76 6.02 -6.22
CA GLY A 227 -8.48 7.44 -6.03
C GLY A 227 -8.50 7.88 -4.57
N TRP A 228 -7.48 8.63 -4.17
CA TRP A 228 -7.34 9.33 -2.89
C TRP A 228 -7.45 8.48 -1.60
N ASN A 229 -7.63 7.16 -1.70
CA ASN A 229 -7.77 6.24 -0.58
C ASN A 229 -6.51 6.16 0.30
N LYS A 230 -5.32 6.10 -0.29
CA LYS A 230 -4.03 6.10 0.43
C LYS A 230 -3.49 7.52 0.62
N VAL A 231 -3.75 8.43 -0.32
CA VAL A 231 -3.37 9.86 -0.21
C VAL A 231 -3.94 10.47 1.07
N SER A 232 -5.23 10.25 1.35
CA SER A 232 -5.89 10.77 2.56
C SER A 232 -5.23 10.27 3.85
N HIS A 233 -4.84 8.99 3.89
CA HIS A 233 -4.12 8.40 5.02
C HIS A 233 -2.76 9.06 5.24
N ILE A 234 -1.95 9.18 4.19
CA ILE A 234 -0.63 9.82 4.27
C ILE A 234 -0.74 11.30 4.65
N MET A 235 -1.77 11.99 4.16
CA MET A 235 -2.06 13.37 4.54
C MET A 235 -2.39 13.48 6.04
N GLU A 236 -3.17 12.55 6.59
CA GLU A 236 -3.44 12.52 8.03
C GLU A 236 -2.20 12.17 8.87
N LEU A 237 -1.29 11.31 8.37
CA LEU A 237 0.01 11.12 9.02
C LEU A 237 0.81 12.43 9.06
N ASN A 238 0.85 13.17 7.96
CA ASN A 238 1.50 14.48 7.94
C ASN A 238 0.83 15.47 8.91
N ALA A 239 -0.50 15.49 9.00
CA ALA A 239 -1.25 16.32 9.95
C ALA A 239 -0.91 15.99 11.42
N GLN A 240 -0.63 14.72 11.70
CA GLN A 240 -0.16 14.22 13.00
C GLN A 240 1.33 14.49 13.28
N GLY A 241 2.05 15.15 12.37
CA GLY A 241 3.47 15.48 12.52
C GLY A 241 4.42 14.33 12.21
N TYR A 242 4.03 13.37 11.35
CA TYR A 242 4.95 12.31 10.93
C TYR A 242 6.12 12.85 10.08
N GLU A 243 7.31 12.34 10.37
CA GLU A 243 8.48 12.48 9.50
C GLU A 243 8.48 11.38 8.43
N PHE A 244 8.71 11.76 7.17
CA PHE A 244 8.84 10.82 6.06
C PHE A 244 10.32 10.58 5.74
N ILE A 245 10.78 9.35 5.98
CA ILE A 245 12.20 8.98 5.92
C ILE A 245 12.40 7.93 4.83
N VAL A 246 13.07 8.29 3.74
CA VAL A 246 13.33 7.36 2.65
C VAL A 246 14.51 6.46 2.99
N LEU A 247 14.32 5.14 2.86
CA LEU A 247 15.37 4.15 3.07
C LEU A 247 16.20 3.96 1.78
N PRO A 248 17.55 4.06 1.86
CA PRO A 248 18.40 4.12 0.67
C PRO A 248 18.63 2.75 0.04
N ASP A 249 18.45 1.67 0.80
CA ASP A 249 18.76 0.29 0.43
C ASP A 249 17.52 -0.60 0.40
N ALA A 250 16.33 -0.03 0.47
CA ALA A 250 15.04 -0.71 0.35
C ALA A 250 14.29 -0.28 -0.91
N PHE A 251 13.56 -1.20 -1.54
CA PHE A 251 12.63 -0.90 -2.63
C PHE A 251 11.60 -2.02 -2.81
N ILE A 252 10.51 -1.70 -3.50
CA ILE A 252 9.48 -2.64 -3.95
C ILE A 252 9.24 -2.49 -5.47
N ILE A 253 8.79 -3.56 -6.11
CA ILE A 253 8.54 -3.63 -7.55
C ILE A 253 7.08 -3.95 -7.82
N HIS A 254 6.40 -3.02 -8.49
CA HIS A 254 5.11 -3.25 -9.10
C HIS A 254 5.27 -4.02 -10.40
N LYS A 255 4.61 -5.18 -10.53
CA LYS A 255 4.54 -5.88 -11.80
C LYS A 255 3.44 -5.30 -12.66
N ALA A 256 3.70 -5.15 -13.95
CA ALA A 256 2.66 -4.78 -14.91
C ALA A 256 1.51 -5.79 -14.83
N HIS A 257 0.28 -5.33 -14.69
CA HIS A 257 -0.94 -6.14 -14.65
C HIS A 257 -2.07 -5.39 -15.36
N ALA A 258 -3.15 -6.10 -15.71
CA ALA A 258 -4.32 -5.49 -16.32
C ALA A 258 -4.97 -4.45 -15.38
N PRO A 259 -5.54 -3.34 -15.91
CA PRO A 259 -6.29 -2.38 -15.10
C PRO A 259 -7.44 -3.03 -14.33
N SER A 260 -7.73 -2.52 -13.13
CA SER A 260 -8.88 -2.99 -12.32
C SER A 260 -10.22 -2.43 -12.83
N PHE A 261 -11.33 -2.99 -12.34
CA PHE A 261 -12.65 -2.45 -12.63
C PHE A 261 -12.85 -1.03 -12.06
N ASP A 262 -12.29 -0.73 -10.88
CA ASP A 262 -12.46 0.58 -10.24
C ASP A 262 -11.74 1.70 -11.00
N ILE A 263 -10.56 1.44 -11.56
CA ILE A 263 -9.89 2.45 -12.39
C ILE A 263 -10.68 2.71 -13.68
N ALA A 264 -11.32 1.68 -14.26
CA ALA A 264 -12.22 1.85 -15.39
C ALA A 264 -13.43 2.72 -15.00
N LYS A 265 -14.10 2.42 -13.88
CA LYS A 265 -15.22 3.24 -13.35
C LYS A 265 -14.78 4.69 -13.11
N PHE A 266 -13.62 4.91 -12.51
CA PHE A 266 -13.07 6.26 -12.27
C PHE A 266 -12.85 7.02 -13.59
N ARG A 267 -12.31 6.37 -14.62
CA ARG A 267 -12.07 6.97 -15.94
C ARG A 267 -13.37 7.28 -16.68
N THR A 268 -14.38 6.42 -16.59
CA THR A 268 -15.60 6.56 -17.40
C THR A 268 -16.74 7.34 -16.72
N SER A 269 -16.79 7.43 -15.39
CA SER A 269 -17.90 8.06 -14.66
C SER A 269 -17.55 9.47 -14.14
N PRO A 270 -18.10 10.55 -14.73
CA PRO A 270 -17.97 11.91 -14.21
C PRO A 270 -18.59 12.06 -12.81
N ILE A 271 -19.68 11.34 -12.54
CA ILE A 271 -20.35 11.34 -11.24
C ILE A 271 -19.41 10.78 -10.17
N TYR A 272 -18.71 9.67 -10.46
CA TYR A 272 -17.72 9.12 -9.54
C TYR A 272 -16.64 10.15 -9.20
N ARG A 273 -16.09 10.84 -10.20
CA ARG A 273 -15.05 11.87 -9.99
C ARG A 273 -15.56 13.05 -9.18
N MET A 274 -16.79 13.50 -9.43
CA MET A 274 -17.44 14.55 -8.63
C MET A 274 -17.64 14.11 -7.18
N CYS A 275 -18.14 12.88 -6.94
CA CYS A 275 -18.30 12.34 -5.60
C CYS A 275 -16.97 12.23 -4.86
N LEU A 276 -15.92 11.74 -5.53
CA LEU A 276 -14.57 11.69 -4.98
C LEU A 276 -14.07 13.09 -4.61
N GLN A 277 -14.26 14.08 -5.49
CA GLN A 277 -13.85 15.46 -5.21
C GLN A 277 -14.57 16.03 -3.97
N ASN A 278 -15.89 15.87 -3.88
CA ASN A 278 -16.65 16.30 -2.69
C ASN A 278 -16.16 15.60 -1.42
N LEU A 279 -15.80 14.33 -1.52
CA LEU A 279 -15.28 13.56 -0.40
C LEU A 279 -13.91 14.08 0.05
N LYS A 280 -13.01 14.39 -0.90
CA LYS A 280 -11.73 15.03 -0.64
C LYS A 280 -11.89 16.35 0.10
N ASP A 281 -12.75 17.24 -0.40
CA ASP A 281 -12.98 18.57 0.19
C ASP A 281 -13.50 18.46 1.63
N ASN A 282 -14.40 17.52 1.88
CA ASN A 282 -14.94 17.23 3.21
C ASN A 282 -13.85 16.67 4.14
N PHE A 283 -13.06 15.70 3.67
CA PHE A 283 -11.95 15.13 4.41
C PHE A 283 -10.93 16.20 4.82
N ILE A 284 -10.47 17.03 3.88
CA ILE A 284 -9.50 18.11 4.14
C ILE A 284 -10.07 19.10 5.16
N THR A 285 -11.34 19.49 5.01
CA THR A 285 -12.01 20.40 5.97
C THR A 285 -12.02 19.82 7.39
N LYS A 286 -12.41 18.55 7.52
CA LYS A 286 -12.40 17.84 8.81
C LYS A 286 -11.00 17.71 9.38
N LEU A 287 -10.02 17.38 8.54
CA LEU A 287 -8.62 17.21 8.93
C LEU A 287 -8.01 18.52 9.43
N ASN A 288 -8.21 19.62 8.69
CA ASN A 288 -7.79 20.96 9.08
C ASN A 288 -8.35 21.35 10.46
N LYS A 289 -9.63 21.08 10.69
CA LYS A 289 -10.28 21.32 11.99
C LYS A 289 -9.73 20.42 13.10
N LYS A 290 -9.51 19.13 12.82
CA LYS A 290 -9.06 18.13 13.79
C LYS A 290 -7.63 18.39 14.29
N TYR A 291 -6.75 18.88 13.41
CA TYR A 291 -5.32 19.03 13.70
C TYR A 291 -4.82 20.49 13.73
N GLU A 292 -5.72 21.47 13.59
CA GLU A 292 -5.38 22.90 13.54
C GLU A 292 -4.33 23.20 12.46
N LYS A 293 -4.51 22.61 11.27
CA LYS A 293 -3.64 22.78 10.09
C LYS A 293 -4.39 23.49 8.96
N SER A 294 -3.63 23.98 7.98
CA SER A 294 -4.16 24.56 6.75
C SER A 294 -3.62 23.79 5.54
N PHE A 295 -4.35 22.76 5.14
CA PHE A 295 -4.13 22.05 3.89
C PHE A 295 -5.09 22.53 2.81
N SER A 296 -4.64 22.49 1.55
CA SER A 296 -5.45 22.76 0.36
C SER A 296 -5.35 21.60 -0.64
N ASP A 297 -6.40 21.42 -1.44
CA ASP A 297 -6.44 20.45 -2.54
C ASP A 297 -5.83 21.00 -3.85
N LYS A 298 -5.37 22.25 -3.85
CA LYS A 298 -4.87 22.92 -5.06
C LYS A 298 -3.36 22.81 -5.14
N ASN A 299 -2.87 21.95 -6.03
CA ASN A 299 -1.57 22.18 -6.65
C ASN A 299 -1.71 23.44 -7.52
N ASN A 300 -0.72 24.34 -7.49
CA ASN A 300 -0.76 25.65 -8.16
C ASN A 300 -0.88 25.59 -9.71
N ASP A 301 -1.04 24.41 -10.32
CA ASP A 301 -0.96 24.18 -11.77
C ASP A 301 -2.32 24.00 -12.46
N GLY A 302 -3.43 24.49 -11.88
CA GLY A 302 -4.67 24.83 -12.60
C GLY A 302 -5.53 23.69 -13.18
N ASP A 303 -4.96 22.51 -13.45
CA ASP A 303 -5.69 21.31 -13.83
C ASP A 303 -5.77 20.37 -12.63
N SER A 304 -7.00 20.00 -12.22
CA SER A 304 -7.15 19.01 -11.16
C SER A 304 -6.42 17.74 -11.59
N VAL A 305 -5.50 17.31 -10.75
CA VAL A 305 -4.68 16.11 -10.90
C VAL A 305 -5.57 14.85 -11.17
N THR A 306 -6.82 14.90 -10.72
CA THR A 306 -7.94 14.01 -11.03
C THR A 306 -8.26 13.87 -12.53
N ASN A 307 -8.12 14.93 -13.33
CA ASN A 307 -8.36 14.93 -14.78
C ASN A 307 -7.22 14.25 -15.56
N PHE A 308 -5.98 14.30 -15.05
CA PHE A 308 -4.84 13.66 -15.70
C PHE A 308 -4.91 12.13 -15.57
N LEU A 309 -5.21 11.63 -14.36
CA LEU A 309 -5.45 10.19 -14.13
C LEU A 309 -6.63 9.63 -14.92
N ALA A 310 -7.64 10.46 -15.21
CA ALA A 310 -8.79 10.06 -16.02
C ALA A 310 -8.43 9.84 -17.51
N LYS A 311 -7.34 10.46 -17.99
CA LYS A 311 -6.89 10.40 -19.40
C LYS A 311 -5.68 9.48 -19.62
N ALA A 312 -4.96 9.11 -18.56
CA ALA A 312 -3.84 8.19 -18.65
C ALA A 312 -4.32 6.76 -18.93
N ASN A 313 -3.73 6.09 -19.93
CA ASN A 313 -4.03 4.70 -20.32
C ASN A 313 -3.50 3.68 -19.32
#